data_AF-A0A964B6K9-F1
#
_entry.id   AF-A0A964B6K9-F1
#
_cell.length_a   1.000
_cell.length_b   1.000
_cell.length_c   1.000
_cell.angle_alpha   90.00
_cell.angle_beta   90.00
_cell.angle_gamma   90.00
#
_symmetry.space_group_name_H-M   'P 1'
#
loop_
_entity.id
_entity.type
_entity.pdbx_description
1 polymer ?
#
loop_
_entity_poly.entity_id
_entity_poly.type
_entity_poly.pdbx_seq_one_letter_code
_entity_poly.pdbx_strand_id
1 'polypeptide(L)'
;MTTLAPTTDLSPEAALERALIGRPSIALDETHSFVLPTIPMDPAWIERFDAAEASRRAPSAAQQKKREALALALTAFGGQRACIAPFEEDLDKIMRRGRLLCGKSPKIMRGLPSRCHANVSRLYETRPGAFLLSTGYALSTDGMWRQHSWGFCLERRTAQLVETTVSRIAYFGYVMSDAEARNFVDENL
;
A
#
# COMPACT_ATOMS: atom_id res chain seq x y z
N MET A 1 -31.59 18.53 20.15
CA MET A 1 -30.34 17.83 20.51
C MET A 1 -30.33 16.51 19.79
N THR A 2 -29.67 16.44 18.63
CA THR A 2 -29.54 15.19 17.86
C THR A 2 -28.27 14.52 18.33
N THR A 3 -28.40 13.46 19.10
CA THR A 3 -27.31 12.57 19.50
C THR A 3 -26.73 11.93 18.24
N LEU A 4 -25.53 12.37 17.85
CA LEU A 4 -24.69 11.62 16.93
C LEU A 4 -24.33 10.31 17.64
N ALA A 5 -24.73 9.19 17.05
CA ALA A 5 -24.34 7.87 17.53
C ALA A 5 -22.80 7.76 17.56
N PRO A 6 -22.22 6.95 18.46
CA PRO A 6 -20.77 6.74 18.46
C PRO A 6 -20.38 6.17 17.10
N THR A 7 -19.44 6.82 16.43
CA THR A 7 -18.73 6.23 15.29
C THR A 7 -18.20 4.88 15.76
N THR A 8 -18.73 3.81 15.18
CA THR A 8 -18.33 2.45 15.52
C THR A 8 -16.82 2.31 15.29
N ASP A 9 -16.10 2.12 16.39
CA ASP A 9 -14.68 1.82 16.42
C ASP A 9 -14.49 0.41 15.86
N LEU A 10 -14.51 0.31 14.53
CA LEU A 10 -14.25 -0.93 13.84
C LEU A 10 -12.76 -1.24 14.00
N SER A 11 -12.44 -2.44 14.46
CA SER A 11 -11.06 -2.89 14.47
C SER A 11 -10.45 -2.74 13.06
N PRO A 12 -9.12 -2.54 12.93
CA PRO A 12 -8.45 -2.45 11.63
C PRO A 12 -8.77 -3.63 10.71
N GLU A 13 -8.96 -4.81 11.29
CA GLU A 13 -9.35 -6.03 10.60
C GLU A 13 -10.79 -5.97 10.08
N ALA A 14 -11.76 -5.62 10.93
CA ALA A 14 -13.16 -5.48 10.50
C ALA A 14 -13.34 -4.39 9.44
N ALA A 15 -12.55 -3.32 9.54
CA ALA A 15 -12.57 -2.26 8.55
C ALA A 15 -11.85 -2.63 7.26
N LEU A 16 -10.77 -3.41 7.33
CA LEU A 16 -10.16 -4.05 6.16
C LEU A 16 -11.18 -4.96 5.49
N GLU A 17 -11.79 -5.91 6.19
CA GLU A 17 -12.85 -6.77 5.65
C GLU A 17 -13.94 -5.95 4.95
N ARG A 18 -14.43 -4.88 5.61
CA ARG A 18 -15.41 -3.96 5.03
C ARG A 18 -14.91 -3.25 3.78
N ALA A 19 -13.63 -2.90 3.70
CA ALA A 19 -13.01 -2.31 2.52
C ALA A 19 -12.82 -3.32 1.38
N LEU A 20 -12.63 -4.59 1.73
CA LEU A 20 -12.49 -5.71 0.80
C LEU A 20 -13.83 -6.17 0.22
N ILE A 21 -14.98 -5.75 0.76
CA ILE A 21 -16.31 -6.14 0.26
C ILE A 21 -16.41 -5.91 -1.26
N GLY A 22 -16.57 -7.03 -1.97
CA GLY A 22 -16.68 -7.07 -3.43
C GLY A 22 -15.41 -6.62 -4.18
N ARG A 23 -14.23 -6.73 -3.55
CA ARG A 23 -12.90 -6.59 -4.17
C ARG A 23 -12.15 -7.92 -4.01
N PRO A 24 -11.42 -8.39 -5.03
CA PRO A 24 -10.43 -9.44 -4.81
C PRO A 24 -9.39 -8.95 -3.79
N SER A 25 -9.14 -9.76 -2.78
CA SER A 25 -8.07 -9.55 -1.82
C SER A 25 -7.29 -10.83 -1.64
N ILE A 26 -5.97 -10.75 -1.78
CA ILE A 26 -5.12 -11.93 -1.83
C ILE A 26 -3.93 -11.71 -0.90
N ALA A 27 -3.69 -12.66 -0.01
CA ALA A 27 -2.50 -12.69 0.84
C ALA A 27 -1.28 -13.23 0.04
N LEU A 28 -0.05 -13.02 0.52
CA LEU A 28 1.15 -13.47 -0.22
C LEU A 28 1.26 -15.00 -0.36
N ASP A 29 0.67 -15.74 0.56
CA ASP A 29 0.68 -17.21 0.61
C ASP A 29 -0.48 -17.86 -0.15
N GLU A 30 -1.43 -17.07 -0.64
CA GLU A 30 -2.55 -17.55 -1.44
C GLU A 30 -2.15 -17.71 -2.90
N THR A 31 -2.60 -18.79 -3.54
CA THR A 31 -2.37 -19.02 -4.96
C THR A 31 -3.34 -18.22 -5.81
N HIS A 32 -2.84 -17.64 -6.91
CA HIS A 32 -3.65 -16.89 -7.88
C HIS A 32 -3.26 -17.26 -9.32
N SER A 33 -4.22 -17.13 -10.24
CA SER A 33 -4.04 -17.50 -11.66
C SER A 33 -4.04 -16.32 -12.63
N PHE A 34 -4.04 -15.08 -12.12
CA PHE A 34 -4.04 -13.87 -12.95
C PHE A 34 -2.73 -13.12 -12.87
N VAL A 35 -2.51 -12.26 -13.88
CA VAL A 35 -1.43 -11.29 -13.90
C VAL A 35 -2.04 -9.93 -14.23
N LEU A 36 -1.73 -8.93 -13.41
CA LEU A 36 -2.19 -7.56 -13.60
C LEU A 36 -1.48 -6.94 -14.81
N PRO A 37 -2.22 -6.34 -15.75
CA PRO A 37 -1.65 -5.83 -16.98
C PRO A 37 -0.81 -4.57 -16.70
N THR A 38 0.40 -4.55 -17.22
CA THR A 38 1.33 -3.40 -17.16
C THR A 38 1.99 -3.20 -18.52
N ILE A 39 2.53 -2.01 -18.77
CA ILE A 39 3.42 -1.77 -19.90
C ILE A 39 4.76 -2.42 -19.56
N PRO A 40 5.37 -3.19 -20.49
CA PRO A 40 6.72 -3.69 -20.29
C PRO A 40 7.70 -2.54 -20.03
N MET A 41 8.50 -2.72 -19.00
CA MET A 41 9.58 -1.81 -18.64
C MET A 41 10.66 -1.79 -19.73
N ASP A 42 11.21 -0.61 -19.98
CA ASP A 42 12.34 -0.42 -20.89
C ASP A 42 13.54 -1.29 -20.44
N PRO A 43 14.12 -2.14 -21.31
CA PRO A 43 15.22 -3.04 -20.94
C PRO A 43 16.46 -2.30 -20.41
N ALA A 44 16.82 -1.16 -20.98
CA ALA A 44 17.95 -0.37 -20.52
C ALA A 44 17.65 0.28 -19.15
N TRP A 45 16.39 0.59 -18.87
CA TRP A 45 15.98 1.02 -17.53
C TRP A 45 16.10 -0.10 -16.52
N ILE A 46 15.70 -1.34 -16.86
CA ILE A 46 15.84 -2.52 -16.00
C ILE A 46 17.32 -2.74 -15.66
N GLU A 47 18.20 -2.71 -16.65
CA GLU A 47 19.64 -2.90 -16.44
C GLU A 47 20.21 -1.86 -15.47
N ARG A 48 19.86 -0.58 -15.64
CA ARG A 48 20.28 0.48 -14.71
C ARG A 48 19.72 0.29 -13.31
N PHE A 49 18.46 -0.15 -13.18
CA PHE A 49 17.85 -0.44 -11.89
C PHE A 49 18.58 -1.58 -11.18
N ASP A 50 18.84 -2.69 -11.88
CA ASP A 50 19.50 -3.87 -11.31
C ASP A 50 20.96 -3.54 -10.92
N ALA A 51 21.69 -2.77 -11.74
CA ALA A 51 23.02 -2.29 -11.40
C ALA A 51 23.01 -1.36 -10.16
N ALA A 52 22.00 -0.49 -10.05
CA ALA A 52 21.84 0.37 -8.88
C ALA A 52 21.50 -0.43 -7.62
N GLU A 53 20.60 -1.43 -7.70
CA GLU A 53 20.30 -2.34 -6.58
C GLU A 53 21.55 -3.10 -6.12
N ALA A 54 22.34 -3.64 -7.04
CA ALA A 54 23.58 -4.36 -6.73
C ALA A 54 24.63 -3.47 -6.04
N SER A 55 24.59 -2.16 -6.29
CA SER A 55 25.52 -1.18 -5.73
C SER A 55 25.08 -0.60 -4.38
N ARG A 56 23.83 -0.86 -3.95
CA ARG A 56 23.33 -0.35 -2.67
C ARG A 56 24.00 -1.04 -1.49
N ARG A 57 24.13 -0.30 -0.38
CA ARG A 57 24.50 -0.90 0.91
C ARG A 57 23.48 -1.97 1.26
N ALA A 58 23.93 -3.22 1.27
CA ALA A 58 23.07 -4.35 1.64
C ALA A 58 22.69 -4.28 3.12
N PRO A 59 21.43 -4.63 3.47
CA PRO A 59 21.06 -4.87 4.86
C PRO A 59 21.65 -6.20 5.34
N SER A 60 21.23 -6.68 6.52
CA SER A 60 21.60 -8.03 6.96
C SER A 60 21.09 -9.09 5.97
N ALA A 61 21.77 -10.25 5.89
CA ALA A 61 21.36 -11.33 4.99
C ALA A 61 19.89 -11.77 5.19
N ALA A 62 19.41 -11.75 6.44
CA ALA A 62 18.02 -12.06 6.76
C ALA A 62 17.04 -11.01 6.20
N GLN A 63 17.37 -9.72 6.31
CA GLN A 63 16.59 -8.63 5.72
C GLN A 63 16.62 -8.68 4.19
N GLN A 64 17.79 -8.97 3.61
CA GLN A 64 17.94 -9.13 2.16
C GLN A 64 17.03 -10.24 1.62
N LYS A 65 17.02 -11.42 2.27
CA LYS A 65 16.15 -12.54 1.89
C LYS A 65 14.66 -12.17 1.96
N LYS A 66 14.23 -11.41 2.97
CA LYS A 66 12.84 -10.94 3.09
C LYS A 66 12.48 -9.95 1.99
N ARG A 67 13.36 -9.01 1.66
CA ARG A 67 13.17 -8.06 0.55
C ARG A 67 13.01 -8.78 -0.78
N GLU A 68 13.87 -9.75 -1.07
CA GLU A 68 13.80 -10.57 -2.29
C GLU A 68 12.50 -11.37 -2.36
N ALA A 69 12.09 -11.97 -1.24
CA ALA A 69 10.81 -12.69 -1.15
C ALA A 69 9.62 -11.76 -1.41
N LEU A 70 9.61 -10.55 -0.82
CA LEU A 70 8.57 -9.57 -1.08
C LEU A 70 8.58 -9.11 -2.54
N ALA A 71 9.74 -8.81 -3.13
CA ALA A 71 9.85 -8.42 -4.53
C ALA A 71 9.31 -9.50 -5.48
N LEU A 72 9.68 -10.76 -5.23
CA LEU A 72 9.18 -11.90 -6.01
C LEU A 72 7.67 -12.02 -5.89
N ALA A 73 7.13 -11.91 -4.68
CA ALA A 73 5.69 -12.05 -4.47
C ALA A 73 4.88 -10.89 -5.08
N LEU A 74 5.38 -9.65 -4.97
CA LEU A 74 4.75 -8.48 -5.63
C LEU A 74 4.74 -8.64 -7.16
N THR A 75 5.87 -9.01 -7.75
CA THR A 75 5.98 -9.18 -9.21
C THR A 75 5.18 -10.38 -9.73
N ALA A 76 4.90 -11.39 -8.90
CA ALA A 76 4.00 -12.49 -9.24
C ALA A 76 2.54 -12.05 -9.46
N PHE A 77 2.11 -10.91 -8.92
CA PHE A 77 0.82 -10.31 -9.25
C PHE A 77 0.84 -9.53 -10.57
N GLY A 78 2.02 -9.12 -11.06
CA GLY A 78 2.20 -8.29 -12.25
C GLY A 78 3.36 -7.29 -12.11
N GLY A 79 3.75 -6.66 -13.21
CA GLY A 79 4.96 -5.83 -13.28
C GLY A 79 6.24 -6.66 -13.37
N GLN A 80 7.40 -5.98 -13.38
CA GLN A 80 8.71 -6.64 -13.58
C GLN A 80 9.72 -6.36 -12.46
N ARG A 81 9.54 -5.29 -11.69
CA ARG A 81 10.44 -4.94 -10.58
C ARG A 81 9.68 -4.30 -9.43
N ALA A 82 10.26 -4.38 -8.25
CA ALA A 82 9.79 -3.69 -7.05
C ALA A 82 10.92 -2.82 -6.47
N CYS A 83 10.66 -1.53 -6.33
CA CYS A 83 11.57 -0.56 -5.75
C CYS A 83 11.47 -0.61 -4.21
N ILE A 84 12.07 -1.65 -3.62
CA ILE A 84 12.11 -1.87 -2.16
C ILE A 84 13.40 -1.24 -1.62
N ALA A 85 13.32 -0.36 -0.63
CA ALA A 85 14.51 0.21 0.00
C ALA A 85 15.36 -0.88 0.68
N PRO A 86 16.70 -0.72 0.82
CA PRO A 86 17.53 -1.67 1.57
C PRO A 86 17.05 -1.87 3.01
N PHE A 87 16.47 -0.83 3.61
CA PHE A 87 15.85 -0.85 4.93
C PHE A 87 14.38 -0.47 4.76
N GLU A 88 13.50 -1.46 4.87
CA GLU A 88 12.04 -1.30 4.85
C GLU A 88 11.54 -1.58 6.27
N GLU A 89 11.09 -0.53 6.96
CA GLU A 89 10.71 -0.58 8.38
C GLU A 89 9.49 -1.46 8.64
N ASP A 90 8.60 -1.51 7.66
CA ASP A 90 7.35 -2.26 7.76
C ASP A 90 7.42 -3.64 7.08
N LEU A 91 8.62 -4.11 6.70
CA LEU A 91 8.80 -5.32 5.90
C LEU A 91 8.06 -6.53 6.48
N ASP A 92 8.22 -6.78 7.78
CA ASP A 92 7.58 -7.90 8.47
C ASP A 92 6.07 -7.75 8.56
N LYS A 93 5.57 -6.51 8.70
CA LYS A 93 4.15 -6.22 8.74
C LYS A 93 3.51 -6.38 7.36
N ILE A 94 4.18 -5.94 6.30
CA ILE A 94 3.75 -6.09 4.91
C ILE A 94 3.70 -7.56 4.54
N MET A 95 4.75 -8.33 4.84
CA MET A 95 4.78 -9.77 4.53
C MET A 95 3.69 -10.56 5.26
N ARG A 96 3.40 -10.22 6.53
CA ARG A 96 2.44 -10.95 7.37
C ARG A 96 0.99 -10.52 7.15
N ARG A 97 0.73 -9.21 7.08
CA ARG A 97 -0.63 -8.63 7.07
C ARG A 97 -1.04 -8.11 5.70
N GLY A 98 -0.14 -8.13 4.73
CA GLY A 98 -0.38 -7.58 3.41
C GLY A 98 -1.56 -8.25 2.71
N ARG A 99 -2.35 -7.44 2.02
CA ARG A 99 -3.40 -7.87 1.11
C ARG A 99 -3.27 -7.10 -0.19
N LEU A 100 -3.38 -7.83 -1.31
CA LEU A 100 -3.54 -7.23 -2.62
C LEU A 100 -4.92 -6.59 -2.75
N LEU A 101 -4.99 -5.41 -3.36
CA LEU A 101 -6.22 -4.69 -3.68
C LEU A 101 -6.15 -4.31 -5.15
N CYS A 102 -7.07 -4.85 -5.95
CA CYS A 102 -7.16 -4.58 -7.38
C CYS A 102 -8.62 -4.53 -7.86
N GLY A 103 -8.82 -4.18 -9.14
CA GLY A 103 -10.11 -4.29 -9.83
C GLY A 103 -11.12 -3.15 -9.61
N LYS A 104 -10.97 -2.30 -8.60
CA LYS A 104 -11.79 -1.07 -8.43
C LYS A 104 -10.92 0.17 -8.40
N SER A 105 -11.34 1.19 -9.15
CA SER A 105 -10.65 2.48 -9.17
C SER A 105 -10.72 3.17 -7.79
N PRO A 106 -9.61 3.73 -7.31
CA PRO A 106 -9.59 4.50 -6.07
C PRO A 106 -10.39 5.79 -6.21
N LYS A 107 -10.90 6.31 -5.09
CA LYS A 107 -11.34 7.70 -5.02
C LYS A 107 -10.10 8.57 -4.96
N ILE A 108 -9.92 9.45 -5.95
CA ILE A 108 -8.80 10.40 -5.92
C ILE A 108 -9.17 11.57 -5.01
N MET A 109 -8.36 11.82 -3.98
CA MET A 109 -8.40 13.02 -3.14
C MET A 109 -7.02 13.68 -3.20
N ARG A 110 -6.76 14.44 -4.27
CA ARG A 110 -5.43 14.97 -4.58
C ARG A 110 -4.87 15.80 -3.42
N GLY A 111 -3.67 15.43 -2.98
CA GLY A 111 -2.77 16.28 -2.21
C GLY A 111 -1.59 16.73 -3.07
N LEU A 112 -0.44 16.97 -2.42
CA LEU A 112 0.77 17.37 -3.11
C LEU A 112 1.41 16.20 -3.89
N PRO A 113 2.02 16.45 -5.07
CA PRO A 113 2.71 15.41 -5.83
C PRO A 113 3.81 14.74 -5.01
N SER A 114 3.95 13.41 -5.13
CA SER A 114 4.98 12.62 -4.46
C SER A 114 5.03 12.76 -2.93
N ARG A 115 3.94 13.21 -2.31
CA ARG A 115 3.80 13.38 -0.86
C ARG A 115 2.74 12.44 -0.30
N CYS A 116 2.65 11.21 -0.80
CA CYS A 116 1.58 10.26 -0.45
C CYS A 116 1.45 10.06 1.05
N HIS A 117 2.55 9.88 1.78
CA HIS A 117 2.58 9.72 3.24
C HIS A 117 1.99 10.95 3.94
N ALA A 118 2.55 12.13 3.73
CA ALA A 118 2.06 13.38 4.32
C ALA A 118 0.59 13.67 3.94
N ASN A 119 0.18 13.39 2.70
CA ASN A 119 -1.18 13.61 2.23
C ASN A 119 -2.19 12.73 2.97
N VAL A 120 -1.90 11.43 3.12
CA VAL A 120 -2.83 10.53 3.83
C VAL A 120 -2.83 10.80 5.33
N SER A 121 -1.67 11.16 5.92
CA SER A 121 -1.58 11.59 7.32
C SER A 121 -2.46 12.81 7.58
N ARG A 122 -2.45 13.80 6.67
CA ARG A 122 -3.33 14.98 6.78
C ARG A 122 -4.82 14.61 6.69
N LEU A 123 -5.20 13.64 5.86
CA LEU A 123 -6.59 13.17 5.79
C LEU A 123 -7.03 12.51 7.09
N TYR A 124 -6.15 11.72 7.71
CA TYR A 124 -6.42 11.06 8.99
C TYR A 124 -6.57 12.08 10.13
N GLU A 125 -5.63 13.02 10.24
CA GLU A 125 -5.61 14.03 11.30
C GLU A 125 -6.80 14.99 11.21
N THR A 126 -7.11 15.49 10.00
CA THR A 126 -8.17 16.51 9.82
C THR A 126 -9.58 15.94 9.86
N ARG A 127 -9.73 14.61 9.86
CA ARG A 127 -11.03 13.93 9.87
C ARG A 127 -11.03 12.70 10.79
N PRO A 128 -10.99 12.91 12.12
CA PRO A 128 -10.94 11.83 13.09
C PRO A 128 -12.07 10.82 12.89
N GLY A 129 -11.73 9.53 12.85
CA GLY A 129 -12.67 8.41 12.67
C GLY A 129 -13.22 8.23 11.25
N ALA A 130 -12.91 9.13 10.30
CA ALA A 130 -13.40 9.01 8.92
C ALA A 130 -12.45 8.24 8.00
N PHE A 131 -11.18 8.09 8.39
CA PHE A 131 -10.12 7.48 7.58
C PHE A 131 -9.34 6.44 8.35
N LEU A 132 -8.96 5.37 7.64
CA LEU A 132 -7.89 4.47 8.04
C LEU A 132 -6.68 4.67 7.14
N LEU A 133 -5.50 4.40 7.68
CA LEU A 133 -4.23 4.49 6.97
C LEU A 133 -3.73 3.11 6.55
N SER A 134 -3.05 3.07 5.42
CA SER A 134 -2.39 1.87 4.93
C SER A 134 -1.07 2.25 4.27
N THR A 135 -0.11 1.33 4.36
CA THR A 135 1.20 1.45 3.70
C THR A 135 1.60 0.10 3.11
N GLY A 136 2.49 0.16 2.12
CA GLY A 136 3.01 -0.98 1.41
C GLY A 136 3.53 -0.55 0.05
N TYR A 137 3.11 -1.28 -0.99
CA TYR A 137 3.59 -1.11 -2.36
C TYR A 137 2.42 -0.96 -3.32
N ALA A 138 2.55 -0.08 -4.31
CA ALA A 138 1.55 0.09 -5.36
C ALA A 138 2.13 -0.12 -6.76
N LEU A 139 1.41 -0.91 -7.57
CA LEU A 139 1.78 -1.22 -8.94
C LEU A 139 1.39 -0.08 -9.87
N SER A 140 2.38 0.43 -10.59
CA SER A 140 2.18 1.49 -11.56
C SER A 140 2.09 0.93 -12.98
N THR A 141 1.52 1.70 -13.90
CA THR A 141 1.32 1.30 -15.30
C THR A 141 2.61 0.98 -16.04
N ASP A 142 3.74 1.51 -15.57
CA ASP A 142 5.08 1.24 -16.09
C ASP A 142 5.70 -0.06 -15.58
N GLY A 143 4.94 -0.93 -14.90
CA GLY A 143 5.43 -2.24 -14.47
C GLY A 143 6.24 -2.24 -13.17
N MET A 144 6.32 -1.11 -12.48
CA MET A 144 7.08 -0.98 -11.24
C MET A 144 6.16 -0.92 -10.00
N TRP A 145 6.49 -1.74 -9.00
CA TRP A 145 5.97 -1.60 -7.64
C TRP A 145 6.79 -0.56 -6.86
N ARG A 146 6.10 0.39 -6.23
CA ARG A 146 6.74 1.48 -5.45
C ARG A 146 6.17 1.54 -4.06
N GLN A 147 7.01 1.86 -3.07
CA GLN A 147 6.52 2.18 -1.73
C GLN A 147 5.45 3.26 -1.83
N HIS A 148 4.35 3.04 -1.14
CA HIS A 148 3.18 3.91 -1.25
C HIS A 148 2.28 3.77 -0.04
N SER A 149 1.60 4.85 0.30
CA SER A 149 0.56 4.88 1.31
C SER A 149 -0.76 5.43 0.74
N TRP A 150 -1.86 4.94 1.29
CA TRP A 150 -3.22 5.29 0.86
C TRP A 150 -4.15 5.29 2.07
N GLY A 151 -5.36 5.82 1.88
CA GLY A 151 -6.39 5.83 2.90
C GLY A 151 -7.56 4.90 2.57
N PHE A 152 -8.39 4.62 3.57
CA PHE A 152 -9.75 4.10 3.38
C PHE A 152 -10.76 5.04 4.00
N CYS A 153 -11.66 5.60 3.20
CA CYS A 153 -12.74 6.46 3.68
C CYS A 153 -13.90 5.61 4.20
N LEU A 154 -14.28 5.81 5.46
CA LEU A 154 -15.32 5.07 6.19
C LEU A 154 -16.71 5.72 6.15
N GLU A 155 -16.82 6.93 5.59
CA GLU A 155 -18.05 7.75 5.57
C GLU A 155 -19.21 7.11 4.78
N ARG A 156 -18.96 6.08 3.97
CA ARG A 156 -19.97 5.36 3.17
C ARG A 156 -20.18 3.95 3.69
N ARG A 157 -21.31 3.31 3.35
CA ARG A 157 -21.63 1.93 3.76
C ARG A 157 -20.50 0.94 3.47
N THR A 158 -19.79 1.09 2.36
CA THR A 158 -18.56 0.35 2.06
C THR A 158 -17.36 1.28 2.17
N ALA A 159 -16.27 0.79 2.80
CA ALA A 159 -15.04 1.56 2.89
C ALA A 159 -14.42 1.68 1.49
N GLN A 160 -14.01 2.89 1.12
CA GLN A 160 -13.50 3.19 -0.21
C GLN A 160 -12.01 3.54 -0.15
N LEU A 161 -11.18 2.83 -0.92
CA LEU A 161 -9.77 3.19 -1.08
C LEU A 161 -9.64 4.61 -1.64
N VAL A 162 -8.79 5.40 -0.99
CA VAL A 162 -8.49 6.79 -1.33
C VAL A 162 -7.02 6.91 -1.71
N GLU A 163 -6.78 7.41 -2.92
CA GLU A 163 -5.46 7.72 -3.46
C GLU A 163 -5.27 9.23 -3.48
N THR A 164 -4.09 9.71 -3.07
CA THR A 164 -3.83 11.14 -2.90
C THR A 164 -2.88 11.72 -3.96
N THR A 165 -2.28 10.88 -4.79
CA THR A 165 -1.29 11.29 -5.80
C THR A 165 -1.75 10.94 -7.21
N VAL A 166 -1.60 9.68 -7.60
CA VAL A 166 -1.90 9.15 -8.93
C VAL A 166 -2.51 7.77 -8.79
N SER A 167 -3.53 7.46 -9.61
CA SER A 167 -4.13 6.13 -9.61
C SER A 167 -3.08 5.06 -9.92
N ARG A 168 -3.15 3.96 -9.20
CA ARG A 168 -2.31 2.77 -9.39
C ARG A 168 -3.16 1.62 -9.92
N ILE A 169 -2.53 0.62 -10.52
CA ILE A 169 -3.21 -0.59 -10.99
C ILE A 169 -3.67 -1.44 -9.80
N ALA A 170 -2.79 -1.57 -8.80
CA ALA A 170 -3.05 -2.32 -7.59
C ALA A 170 -2.25 -1.76 -6.41
N TYR A 171 -2.67 -2.17 -5.22
CA TYR A 171 -2.06 -1.81 -3.94
C TYR A 171 -1.86 -3.09 -3.15
N PHE A 172 -0.68 -3.31 -2.61
CA PHE A 172 -0.35 -4.43 -1.75
C PHE A 172 0.21 -3.90 -0.44
N GLY A 173 -0.49 -4.13 0.66
CA GLY A 173 -0.04 -3.66 1.97
C GLY A 173 -1.06 -3.93 3.05
N TYR A 174 -0.90 -3.31 4.20
CA TYR A 174 -1.74 -3.57 5.37
C TYR A 174 -2.40 -2.28 5.87
N VAL A 175 -3.55 -2.46 6.52
CA VAL A 175 -4.23 -1.38 7.26
C VAL A 175 -3.56 -1.26 8.63
N MET A 176 -3.10 -0.05 8.95
CA MET A 176 -2.47 0.26 10.22
C MET A 176 -3.48 0.15 11.37
N SER A 177 -3.01 -0.33 12.52
CA SER A 177 -3.74 -0.08 13.77
C SER A 177 -3.72 1.39 14.14
N ASP A 178 -4.61 1.81 15.04
CA ASP A 178 -4.66 3.19 15.53
C ASP A 178 -3.31 3.69 16.07
N ALA A 179 -2.60 2.86 16.82
CA ALA A 179 -1.28 3.21 17.34
C ALA A 179 -0.26 3.39 16.20
N GLU A 180 -0.27 2.49 15.21
CA GLU A 180 0.60 2.59 14.03
C GLU A 180 0.26 3.81 13.18
N ALA A 181 -1.03 4.13 13.02
CA ALA A 181 -1.50 5.28 12.25
C ALA A 181 -1.09 6.59 12.91
N ARG A 182 -1.18 6.70 14.25
CA ARG A 182 -0.70 7.89 14.99
C ARG A 182 0.81 8.08 14.83
N ASN A 183 1.60 7.03 15.03
CA ASN A 183 3.05 7.09 14.82
C ASN A 183 3.39 7.51 13.38
N PHE A 184 2.72 6.91 12.39
CA PHE A 184 2.91 7.25 10.99
C PHE A 184 2.58 8.72 10.70
N VAL A 185 1.54 9.26 11.33
CA VAL A 185 1.17 10.68 11.23
C VAL A 185 2.26 11.57 11.81
N ASP A 186 2.74 11.26 13.02
CA ASP A 186 3.78 12.03 13.71
C ASP A 186 5.10 12.08 12.92
N GLU A 187 5.43 11.01 12.19
CA GLU A 187 6.65 10.91 11.37
C GLU A 187 6.55 11.60 10.00
N ASN A 188 5.33 11.91 9.53
CA ASN A 188 5.11 12.32 8.13
C ASN A 188 4.36 13.66 7.96
N LEU A 189 3.98 14.36 9.04
CA LEU A 189 3.32 15.67 8.98
C LEU A 189 4.25 16.88 9.03
#